data_AF-A0A966I6Y1-F1
#
_entry.id   AF-A0A966I6Y1-F1
#
_cell.length_a   1.000
_cell.length_b   1.000
_cell.length_c   1.000
_cell.angle_alpha   90.00
_cell.angle_beta   90.00
_cell.angle_gamma   90.00
#
_symmetry.space_group_name_H-M   'P 1'
#
loop_
_entity.id
_entity.type
_entity.pdbx_description
1 polymer ?
#
loop_
_entity_poly.entity_id
_entity_poly.type
_entity_poly.pdbx_seq_one_letter_code
_entity_poly.pdbx_strand_id
1 'polypeptide(L)' 'MHLKAHIQIKNGQFSDWEDFFQSYRDKRSQFVENEVIVQINENEAEVSFDVLDIEGLTELSGSDDIREKEEKLGIVTTLR' A
#
# COMPACT_ATOMS: atom_id res chain seq x y z
N MET A 1 1.26 -8.70 13.58
CA MET A 1 0.88 -7.39 14.18
C MET A 1 -0.14 -6.75 13.27
N HIS A 2 -1.33 -6.41 13.76
CA HIS A 2 -2.35 -5.77 12.91
C HIS A 2 -2.01 -4.29 12.73
N LEU A 3 -1.88 -3.85 11.48
CA LEU A 3 -1.62 -2.46 11.12
C LEU A 3 -2.72 -1.94 10.20
N LYS A 4 -3.00 -0.65 10.32
CA LYS A 4 -3.85 0.07 9.37
C LYS A 4 -3.04 1.19 8.72
N ALA A 5 -3.09 1.27 7.40
CA ALA A 5 -2.50 2.31 6.60
C ALA A 5 -3.61 3.15 5.97
N HIS A 6 -3.55 4.47 6.15
CA HIS A 6 -4.33 5.42 5.39
C HIS A 6 -3.51 5.92 4.20
N ILE A 7 -4.07 5.78 3.01
CA ILE A 7 -3.45 6.10 1.74
C ILE A 7 -4.14 7.33 1.17
N GLN A 8 -3.35 8.37 0.88
CA GLN A 8 -3.83 9.54 0.16
C GLN A 8 -3.12 9.64 -1.18
N ILE A 9 -3.87 9.83 -2.25
CA ILE A 9 -3.43 9.79 -3.65
C ILE A 9 -3.52 11.21 -4.20
N LYS A 10 -2.38 11.86 -4.46
CA LYS A 10 -2.38 13.25 -4.94
C LYS A 10 -2.48 13.39 -6.45
N ASN A 11 -1.86 12.47 -7.20
CA ASN A 11 -1.71 12.53 -8.65
C ASN A 11 -2.29 11.28 -9.32
N GLY A 12 -3.56 11.00 -9.09
CA GLY A 12 -4.24 9.84 -9.65
C GLY A 12 -5.55 9.57 -8.91
N GLN A 13 -6.19 8.45 -9.23
CA GLN A 13 -7.39 7.98 -8.55
C GLN A 13 -7.13 6.67 -7.81
N PHE A 14 -8.09 6.29 -6.97
CA PHE A 14 -8.12 5.03 -6.27
C PHE A 14 -7.82 3.84 -7.18
N SER A 15 -8.38 3.80 -8.39
CA SER A 15 -8.14 2.73 -9.36
C SER A 15 -6.68 2.63 -9.79
N ASP A 16 -6.02 3.76 -10.07
CA ASP A 16 -4.61 3.77 -10.49
C ASP A 16 -3.70 3.25 -9.37
N TRP A 17 -4.01 3.65 -8.13
CA TRP A 17 -3.31 3.17 -6.95
C TRP A 17 -3.62 1.70 -6.67
N GLU A 18 -4.87 1.26 -6.80
CA GLU A 18 -5.28 -0.13 -6.57
C GLU A 18 -4.61 -1.07 -7.56
N ASP A 19 -4.59 -0.74 -8.86
CA ASP A 19 -3.88 -1.52 -9.88
C ASP A 19 -2.39 -1.65 -9.54
N PHE A 20 -1.76 -0.55 -9.12
CA PHE A 20 -0.39 -0.57 -8.64
C PHE A 20 -0.24 -1.45 -7.38
N PHE A 21 -1.08 -1.27 -6.37
CA PHE A 21 -1.05 -2.01 -5.10
C PHE A 21 -1.28 -3.51 -5.31
N GLN A 22 -2.14 -3.91 -6.25
CA GLN A 22 -2.37 -5.31 -6.59
C GLN A 22 -1.21 -5.91 -7.40
N SER A 23 -0.47 -5.11 -8.18
CA SER A 23 0.61 -5.61 -9.06
C SER A 23 1.74 -6.35 -8.33
N TYR A 24 1.98 -6.03 -7.05
CA TYR A 24 2.99 -6.68 -6.20
C TYR A 24 2.39 -7.47 -5.05
N ARG A 25 1.09 -7.79 -5.11
CA ARG A 25 0.39 -8.55 -4.08
C ARG A 25 1.05 -9.90 -3.79
N ASP A 26 1.46 -10.65 -4.81
CA ASP A 26 2.09 -11.96 -4.63
C ASP A 26 3.42 -11.88 -3.84
N LYS A 27 4.16 -10.78 -4.00
CA LYS A 27 5.36 -10.52 -3.20
C LYS A 27 4.98 -10.10 -1.78
N ARG A 28 4.00 -9.21 -1.65
CA ARG A 28 3.56 -8.67 -0.37
C ARG A 28 2.91 -9.72 0.53
N SER A 29 2.18 -10.68 -0.03
CA SER A 29 1.53 -11.76 0.72
C SER A 29 2.50 -12.71 1.43
N GLN A 30 3.81 -12.60 1.16
CA GLN A 30 4.85 -13.30 1.92
C GLN A 30 5.12 -12.62 3.27
N PHE A 31 4.79 -11.34 3.39
CA PHE A 31 5.11 -10.50 4.55
C PHE A 31 3.86 -10.06 5.32
N VAL A 32 2.69 -10.07 4.68
CA VAL A 32 1.41 -9.71 5.30
C VAL A 32 0.31 -10.70 4.93
N GLU A 33 -0.70 -10.80 5.79
CA GLU A 33 -1.92 -11.58 5.55
C GLU A 33 -3.17 -10.79 5.95
N ASN A 34 -4.35 -11.36 5.65
CA ASN A 34 -5.67 -10.78 5.97
C ASN A 34 -5.83 -9.31 5.49
N GLU A 35 -5.29 -9.01 4.32
CA GLU A 35 -5.38 -7.67 3.73
C GLU A 35 -6.82 -7.30 3.38
N VAL A 36 -7.27 -6.16 3.90
CA VAL A 36 -8.56 -5.56 3.61
C VAL A 36 -8.34 -4.15 3.09
N ILE A 37 -8.79 -3.90 1.86
CA ILE A 37 -8.75 -2.57 1.23
C ILE A 37 -10.15 -1.98 1.30
N VAL A 38 -10.25 -0.75 1.77
CA VAL A 38 -11.50 0.02 1.85
C VAL A 38 -11.27 1.32 1.11
N GLN A 39 -12.01 1.53 0.03
CA GLN A 39 -12.05 2.83 -0.63
C GLN A 39 -12.81 3.83 0.25
N ILE A 40 -12.17 4.94 0.61
CA ILE A 40 -12.82 6.03 1.34
C ILE A 40 -13.44 7.01 0.34
N ASN A 41 -12.68 7.38 -0.71
CA ASN A 41 -13.16 8.19 -1.83
C ASN A 41 -12.28 7.97 -3.09
N GLU A 42 -12.38 8.85 -4.08
CA GLU A 42 -11.63 8.76 -5.34
C GLU A 42 -10.11 8.95 -5.17
N ASN A 43 -9.66 9.54 -4.07
CA ASN A 43 -8.26 9.84 -3.80
C ASN A 43 -7.75 9.30 -2.44
N GLU A 44 -8.59 8.59 -1.69
CA GLU A 44 -8.26 8.08 -0.36
C GLU A 44 -8.70 6.63 -0.20
N ALA A 45 -7.83 5.83 0.43
CA ALA A 45 -8.08 4.44 0.76
C ALA A 45 -7.56 4.12 2.16
N GLU A 46 -8.16 3.14 2.80
CA GLU A 46 -7.60 2.49 3.98
C GLU A 46 -7.24 1.05 3.65
N VAL A 47 -6.06 0.61 4.07
CA VAL A 47 -5.62 -0.77 3.98
C VAL A 47 -5.32 -1.28 5.37
N SER A 48 -5.94 -2.39 5.75
CA SER A 48 -5.67 -3.07 7.02
C SER A 48 -5.06 -4.43 6.75
N PHE A 49 -4.04 -4.82 7.50
CA PHE A 49 -3.32 -6.06 7.26
C PHE A 49 -2.60 -6.55 8.52
N ASP A 50 -2.39 -7.86 8.59
CA ASP A 50 -1.58 -8.48 9.63
C ASP A 50 -0.15 -8.68 9.13
N VAL A 51 0.80 -8.00 9.78
CA VAL A 51 2.23 -8.15 9.48
C VAL A 51 2.74 -9.47 10.04
N LEU A 52 3.28 -10.29 9.14
CA LEU A 52 4.02 -11.52 9.42
C LEU A 52 5.51 -11.23 9.56
N ASP A 53 6.05 -10.40 8.66
CA ASP A 53 7.46 -10.00 8.65
C ASP A 53 7.58 -8.50 8.31
N ILE A 54 8.01 -7.73 9.31
CA ILE A 54 8.13 -6.27 9.21
C ILE A 54 9.39 -5.85 8.46
N GLU A 55 10.46 -6.65 8.51
CA GLU A 55 11.72 -6.33 7.85
C GLU A 55 11.54 -6.46 6.34
N GLY A 56 11.00 -7.61 5.89
CA GLY A 56 10.69 -7.84 4.48
C GLY A 56 9.66 -6.86 3.91
N LEU A 57 8.64 -6.47 4.68
CA LEU A 57 7.67 -5.46 4.26
C LEU A 57 8.32 -4.06 4.12
N THR A 58 9.23 -3.72 5.02
CA THR A 58 9.95 -2.44 4.98
C THR A 58 10.89 -2.38 3.78
N GLU A 59 11.61 -3.47 3.49
CA GLU A 59 12.47 -3.57 2.31
C GLU A 59 11.67 -3.54 1.00
N LEU A 60 10.54 -4.26 0.95
CA LEU A 60 9.65 -4.23 -0.21
C LEU A 60 9.12 -2.82 -0.45
N SER A 61 8.57 -2.17 0.57
CA SER A 61 8.03 -0.80 0.44
C SER A 61 9.14 0.23 0.14
N GLY A 62 10.36 -0.03 0.60
CA GLY A 62 11.53 0.80 0.31
C GLY A 62 12.17 0.57 -1.05
N SER A 63 11.72 -0.43 -1.83
CA SER A 63 12.27 -0.76 -3.14
C SER A 63 12.08 0.39 -4.13
N ASP A 64 13.08 0.67 -4.97
CA ASP A 64 13.08 1.79 -5.90
C ASP A 64 11.85 1.78 -6.84
N ASP A 65 11.46 0.61 -7.36
CA ASP A 65 10.27 0.46 -8.20
C ASP A 65 8.97 0.93 -7.51
N ILE A 66 8.84 0.63 -6.21
CA ILE A 66 7.66 1.01 -5.42
C ILE A 66 7.70 2.50 -5.10
N ARG A 67 8.85 2.99 -4.61
CA ARG A 67 9.03 4.42 -4.31
C ARG A 67 8.81 5.31 -5.53
N GLU A 68 9.34 4.94 -6.69
CA GLU A 68 9.16 5.69 -7.93
C GLU A 68 7.68 5.78 -8.34
N LYS A 69 6.93 4.70 -8.18
CA LYS A 69 5.50 4.64 -8.51
C LYS A 69 4.66 5.41 -7.51
N GLU A 70 4.95 5.27 -6.23
CA GLU A 70 4.33 6.05 -5.16
C GLU A 70 4.58 7.56 -5.36
N GLU A 71 5.79 7.97 -5.72
CA GLU A 71 6.12 9.38 -5.97
C GLU A 71 5.39 9.91 -7.21
N LYS A 72 5.31 9.12 -8.29
CA LYS A 72 4.54 9.47 -9.51
C LYS A 72 3.06 9.67 -9.23
N LEU A 73 2.45 8.78 -8.44
CA LEU A 73 1.04 8.87 -8.03
C LEU A 73 0.82 9.86 -6.86
N GLY A 74 1.90 10.37 -6.26
CA GLY A 74 1.86 11.26 -5.11
C GLY A 74 1.21 10.61 -3.89
N ILE A 75 1.52 9.32 -3.66
CA ILE A 75 1.00 8.52 -2.55
C ILE A 75 1.60 9.02 -1.23
N VAL A 76 0.73 9.24 -0.25
CA VAL A 76 1.10 9.50 1.13
C VAL A 76 0.49 8.42 1.99
N THR A 77 1.33 7.55 2.52
CA THR A 77 0.95 6.46 3.41
C THR A 77 1.14 6.89 4.86
N THR A 78 0.07 6.84 5.66
CA THR A 78 0.10 7.14 7.09
C THR A 78 -0.32 5.90 7.87
N LEU A 79 0.57 5.35 8.69
CA LEU A 79 0.24 4.25 9.59
C LEU A 79 -0.58 4.77 10.78
N ARG A 80 -1.64 4.06 11.15
CA ARG A 80 -2.56 4.35 12.26
C ARG A 80 -2.72 3.16 13.19
#